data_AF-A0AAJ7LD78-F1
#
_entry.id   AF-A0AAJ7LD78-F1
#
_cell.length_a   1.000
_cell.length_b   1.000
_cell.length_c   1.000
_cell.angle_alpha   90.00
_cell.angle_beta   90.00
_cell.angle_gamma   90.00
#
_symmetry.space_group_name_H-M   'P 1'
#
loop_
_entity.id
_entity.type
_entity.pdbx_description
1 polymer ?
#
loop_
_entity_poly.entity_id
_entity_poly.type
_entity_poly.pdbx_seq_one_letter_code
_entity_poly.pdbx_strand_id
1 'polypeptide(L)'
;MQQMEMLDSVNEQPRCGQKCRNTNQTERRFIQLLFLSFGVLCITQAILNVSLRLTLYSNKESTPPFCNTTHITDQNQKKKLGIDYDQKRLGDCNRLHERFNALTRDKNLLENRNTELNNRIMTLEEERDRLKMILRELSGSVTSQQCPTDWKNIRSRCYFLSSESKTWEESRRYCLSKGADLVVINTEQEQRDLYRLDGTSNLLFWIGLHDTGGTFKWVDGSALTKPFWQSGQPDRGGPNNREDCVEMYHSNPVLANWNDAPCGSKRHWLCEMDPFTS
;
A
#
# COMPACT_ATOMS: atom_id res chain seq x y z
N MET A 1 17.20 26.35 -100.58
CA MET A 1 16.41 26.26 -99.33
C MET A 1 16.32 24.79 -98.99
N GLN A 2 17.19 24.31 -98.11
CA GLN A 2 17.31 22.89 -97.75
C GLN A 2 16.62 22.66 -96.40
N GLN A 3 15.70 21.72 -96.36
CA GLN A 3 15.35 21.00 -95.14
C GLN A 3 15.58 19.52 -95.38
N MET A 4 16.22 18.91 -94.40
CA MET A 4 16.93 17.64 -94.42
C MET A 4 16.16 16.69 -93.51
N GLU A 5 15.73 15.55 -94.07
CA GLU A 5 15.33 14.36 -93.30
C GLU A 5 16.55 13.77 -92.60
N MET A 6 16.40 13.27 -91.38
CA MET A 6 17.29 12.25 -90.82
C MET A 6 16.54 11.34 -89.83
N LEU A 7 16.68 10.03 -90.07
CA LEU A 7 16.30 8.93 -89.19
C LEU A 7 17.55 8.43 -88.41
N ASP A 8 17.27 7.89 -87.20
CA ASP A 8 17.98 6.89 -86.40
C ASP A 8 19.40 7.10 -85.83
N SER A 9 19.56 7.02 -84.49
CA SER A 9 20.13 5.83 -83.80
C SER A 9 20.33 6.00 -82.27
N VAL A 10 19.92 4.97 -81.53
CA VAL A 10 20.50 4.27 -80.35
C VAL A 10 21.49 5.00 -79.41
N ASN A 11 21.23 5.04 -78.08
CA ASN A 11 22.14 4.43 -77.05
C ASN A 11 21.58 4.41 -75.58
N GLU A 12 22.06 3.40 -74.85
CA GLU A 12 21.84 2.81 -73.50
C GLU A 12 21.45 3.62 -72.22
N GLN A 13 20.83 2.87 -71.28
CA GLN A 13 20.61 3.18 -69.86
C GLN A 13 21.85 2.94 -68.97
N PRO A 14 21.96 3.60 -67.80
CA PRO A 14 22.70 3.07 -66.65
C PRO A 14 21.77 2.55 -65.52
N ARG A 15 22.06 1.34 -65.03
CA ARG A 15 21.47 0.69 -63.84
C ARG A 15 21.81 1.43 -62.54
N CYS A 16 20.84 1.60 -61.65
CA CYS A 16 21.07 1.93 -60.24
C CYS A 16 20.85 0.68 -59.36
N GLY A 17 21.87 0.35 -58.56
CA GLY A 17 21.92 -0.83 -57.67
C GLY A 17 21.27 -0.62 -56.30
N GLN A 18 21.05 -1.74 -55.61
CA GLN A 18 20.53 -2.05 -54.27
C GLN A 18 20.52 -1.01 -53.11
N LYS A 19 21.11 0.18 -53.23
CA LYS A 19 21.18 1.19 -52.16
C LYS A 19 19.89 2.03 -52.03
N CYS A 20 19.11 2.19 -53.10
CA CYS A 20 17.85 2.98 -53.09
C CYS A 20 16.65 2.27 -52.44
N ARG A 21 16.75 0.98 -52.08
CA ARG A 21 15.64 0.24 -51.45
C ARG A 21 15.66 0.33 -49.92
N ASN A 22 16.83 0.55 -49.31
CA ASN A 22 16.99 0.59 -47.84
C ASN A 22 16.59 1.94 -47.21
N THR A 23 16.83 3.08 -47.87
CA THR A 23 16.44 4.41 -47.36
C THR A 23 14.92 4.53 -47.23
N ASN A 24 14.17 4.11 -48.26
CA ASN A 24 12.71 4.09 -48.24
C ASN A 24 12.12 3.14 -47.18
N GLN A 25 12.84 2.08 -46.80
CA GLN A 25 12.38 1.14 -45.78
C GLN A 25 12.66 1.68 -44.36
N THR A 26 13.81 2.33 -44.15
CA THR A 26 14.15 2.97 -42.88
C THR A 26 13.27 4.18 -42.60
N GLU A 27 12.98 5.02 -43.59
CA GLU A 27 12.04 6.14 -43.44
C GLU A 27 10.62 5.67 -43.14
N ARG A 28 10.13 4.62 -43.81
CA ARG A 28 8.83 4.01 -43.50
C ARG A 28 8.77 3.47 -42.06
N ARG A 29 9.84 2.83 -41.59
CA ARG A 29 9.94 2.37 -40.19
C ARG A 29 9.94 3.54 -39.21
N PHE A 30 10.63 4.64 -39.55
CA PHE A 30 10.66 5.84 -38.73
C PHE A 30 9.27 6.50 -38.64
N ILE A 31 8.58 6.63 -39.76
CA ILE A 31 7.20 7.15 -39.81
C ILE A 31 6.25 6.25 -39.02
N GLN A 32 6.37 4.92 -39.14
CA GLN A 32 5.58 3.97 -38.34
C GLN A 32 5.84 4.11 -36.84
N LEU A 33 7.10 4.27 -36.42
CA LEU A 33 7.46 4.50 -35.02
C LEU A 33 6.91 5.83 -34.49
N LEU A 34 6.88 6.88 -35.32
CA LEU A 34 6.28 8.17 -34.97
C LEU A 34 4.76 8.08 -34.78
N PHE A 35 4.05 7.33 -35.64
CA PHE A 35 2.62 7.12 -35.46
C PHE A 35 2.30 6.24 -34.24
N LEU A 36 3.11 5.21 -33.98
CA LEU A 36 2.97 4.38 -32.78
C LEU A 36 3.25 5.19 -31.51
N SER A 37 4.30 6.02 -31.50
CA SER A 37 4.63 6.85 -30.34
C SER A 37 3.56 7.92 -30.09
N PHE A 38 3.04 8.56 -31.14
CA PHE A 38 1.92 9.50 -31.03
C PHE A 38 0.66 8.82 -30.51
N GLY A 39 0.34 7.62 -31.02
CA GLY A 39 -0.80 6.83 -30.52
C GLY A 39 -0.66 6.47 -29.04
N VAL A 40 0.52 6.04 -28.60
CA VAL A 40 0.81 5.76 -27.19
C VAL A 40 0.67 7.03 -26.34
N LEU A 41 1.19 8.18 -26.80
CA LEU A 41 1.05 9.46 -26.10
C LEU A 41 -0.41 9.89 -25.95
N CYS A 42 -1.25 9.69 -26.96
CA CYS A 42 -2.68 9.98 -26.86
C CYS A 42 -3.37 9.08 -25.83
N ILE A 43 -3.03 7.79 -25.79
CA ILE A 43 -3.60 6.83 -24.84
C ILE A 43 -3.16 7.17 -23.41
N THR A 44 -1.88 7.45 -23.18
CA THR A 44 -1.37 7.82 -21.85
C THR A 44 -2.00 9.14 -21.37
N GLN A 45 -2.19 10.12 -22.26
CA GLN A 45 -2.88 11.36 -21.92
C GLN A 45 -4.35 11.14 -21.56
N ALA A 46 -5.05 10.25 -22.27
CA ALA A 46 -6.44 9.90 -21.95
C ALA A 46 -6.55 9.20 -20.59
N ILE A 47 -5.65 8.24 -20.32
CA ILE A 47 -5.59 7.53 -19.03
C ILE A 47 -5.30 8.52 -17.90
N LEU A 48 -4.29 9.39 -18.05
CA LEU A 48 -3.97 10.42 -17.05
C LEU A 48 -5.17 11.34 -16.78
N ASN A 49 -5.90 11.77 -17.82
CA ASN A 49 -7.08 12.61 -17.66
C ASN A 49 -8.22 11.89 -16.93
N VAL A 50 -8.44 10.61 -17.21
CA VAL A 50 -9.47 9.79 -16.54
C VAL A 50 -9.07 9.51 -15.09
N SER A 51 -7.83 9.12 -14.84
CA SER A 51 -7.29 8.90 -13.50
C SER A 51 -7.34 10.18 -12.67
N LEU A 52 -6.95 11.34 -13.23
CA LEU A 52 -7.04 12.61 -12.54
C LEU A 52 -8.49 12.97 -12.20
N ARG A 53 -9.44 12.74 -13.12
CA ARG A 53 -10.86 12.96 -12.85
C ARG A 53 -11.39 12.02 -11.77
N LEU A 54 -10.99 10.75 -11.75
CA LEU A 54 -11.35 9.79 -10.72
C LEU A 54 -10.78 10.19 -9.35
N THR A 55 -9.51 10.60 -9.30
CA THR A 55 -8.86 11.09 -8.07
C THR A 55 -9.51 12.38 -7.57
N LEU A 56 -9.86 13.32 -8.46
CA LEU A 56 -10.59 14.54 -8.10
C LEU A 56 -12.03 14.25 -7.65
N TYR A 57 -12.68 13.21 -8.18
CA TYR A 57 -13.98 12.73 -7.70
C TYR A 57 -13.87 12.07 -6.32
N SER A 58 -12.79 11.34 -6.07
CA SER A 58 -12.52 10.66 -4.80
C SER A 58 -12.03 11.60 -3.70
N ASN A 59 -11.41 12.73 -4.04
CA ASN A 59 -10.89 13.74 -3.11
C ASN A 59 -11.91 14.83 -2.74
N LYS A 60 -13.14 14.77 -3.24
CA LYS A 60 -14.21 15.52 -2.60
C LYS A 60 -14.60 14.77 -1.33
N GLU A 61 -14.14 15.30 -0.18
CA GLU A 61 -14.89 15.23 1.07
C GLU A 61 -16.38 15.19 0.75
N SER A 62 -17.05 14.15 1.23
CA SER A 62 -18.45 13.85 1.02
C SER A 62 -19.32 15.03 1.46
N THR A 63 -19.45 16.01 0.57
CA THR A 63 -20.46 17.06 0.62
C THR A 63 -21.75 16.36 0.19
N PRO A 64 -22.73 16.17 1.08
CA PRO A 64 -23.96 15.50 0.73
C PRO A 64 -24.67 16.30 -0.38
N PRO A 65 -25.52 15.66 -1.20
CA PRO A 65 -26.29 16.38 -2.21
C PRO A 65 -27.10 17.46 -1.49
N PHE A 66 -26.73 18.73 -1.70
CA PHE A 66 -27.52 19.86 -1.23
C PHE A 66 -28.93 19.71 -1.81
N CYS A 67 -29.95 19.71 -0.95
CA CYS A 67 -31.35 19.84 -1.34
C CYS A 67 -31.56 21.27 -1.93
N ASN A 68 -30.93 21.60 -3.05
CA ASN A 68 -31.12 22.88 -3.74
C ASN A 68 -32.29 22.76 -4.71
N THR A 69 -33.48 23.19 -4.30
CA THR A 69 -34.52 23.65 -5.22
C THR A 69 -34.19 25.06 -5.71
N THR A 70 -33.20 25.18 -6.59
CA THR A 70 -33.04 26.38 -7.42
C THR A 70 -33.62 26.10 -8.80
N HIS A 71 -34.96 26.06 -8.89
CA HIS A 71 -35.74 26.54 -10.04
C HIS A 71 -37.26 26.45 -9.76
N ILE A 72 -37.79 27.31 -8.88
CA ILE A 72 -39.22 27.66 -8.93
C ILE A 72 -39.35 29.17 -8.74
N THR A 73 -38.98 29.91 -9.77
CA THR A 73 -39.40 31.30 -9.99
C THR A 73 -40.39 31.32 -11.14
N ASP A 74 -41.63 30.88 -10.89
CA ASP A 74 -42.80 31.47 -11.55
C ASP A 74 -44.06 31.13 -10.74
N GLN A 75 -44.73 32.16 -10.21
CA GLN A 75 -45.94 31.99 -9.40
C GLN A 75 -47.18 31.57 -10.22
N ASN A 76 -47.06 31.43 -11.55
CA ASN A 76 -48.21 31.11 -12.41
C ASN A 76 -48.42 29.62 -12.76
N GLN A 77 -47.51 28.72 -12.37
CA GLN A 77 -47.67 27.27 -12.60
C GLN A 77 -48.12 26.45 -11.38
N LYS A 78 -48.41 27.11 -10.25
CA LYS A 78 -48.82 26.43 -9.00
C LYS A 78 -50.17 25.71 -9.07
N LYS A 79 -50.99 25.86 -10.11
CA LYS A 79 -52.39 25.45 -10.05
C LYS A 79 -52.81 24.25 -10.89
N LYS A 80 -51.90 23.41 -11.44
CA LYS A 80 -52.38 22.29 -12.28
C LYS A 80 -51.87 20.87 -12.09
N LEU A 81 -50.78 20.50 -11.38
CA LEU A 81 -50.42 19.05 -11.34
C LEU A 81 -49.43 18.50 -10.28
N GLY A 82 -49.17 19.10 -9.10
CA GLY A 82 -48.22 18.41 -8.18
C GLY A 82 -47.73 19.07 -6.89
N ILE A 83 -48.50 19.93 -6.23
CA ILE A 83 -48.02 20.56 -4.98
C ILE A 83 -47.75 19.54 -3.85
N ASP A 84 -48.53 18.45 -3.77
CA ASP A 84 -48.41 17.44 -2.70
C ASP A 84 -47.17 16.54 -2.86
N TYR A 85 -46.83 16.19 -4.11
CA TYR A 85 -45.69 15.32 -4.41
C TYR A 85 -44.34 16.01 -4.16
N ASP A 86 -44.20 17.27 -4.55
CA ASP A 86 -42.96 18.03 -4.37
C ASP A 86 -42.70 18.40 -2.90
N GLN A 87 -43.76 18.71 -2.14
CA GLN A 87 -43.65 19.00 -0.70
C GLN A 87 -43.28 17.75 0.11
N LYS A 88 -43.83 16.58 -0.24
CA LYS A 88 -43.45 15.29 0.35
C LYS A 88 -41.99 14.94 0.07
N ARG A 89 -41.53 15.11 -1.18
CA ARG A 89 -40.14 14.85 -1.59
C ARG A 89 -39.14 15.77 -0.89
N LEU A 90 -39.49 17.04 -0.70
CA LEU A 90 -38.67 17.98 0.07
C LEU A 90 -38.61 17.58 1.55
N GLY A 91 -39.72 17.15 2.13
CA GLY A 91 -39.77 16.60 3.49
C GLY A 91 -38.88 15.36 3.66
N ASP A 92 -38.91 14.44 2.70
CA ASP A 92 -38.06 13.25 2.69
C ASP A 92 -36.56 13.60 2.54
N CYS A 93 -36.21 14.60 1.71
CA CYS A 93 -34.83 15.10 1.56
C CYS A 93 -34.30 15.67 2.87
N ASN A 94 -35.09 16.52 3.53
CA ASN A 94 -34.73 17.12 4.82
C ASN A 94 -34.54 16.06 5.90
N ARG A 95 -35.44 15.07 5.96
CA ARG A 95 -35.33 13.95 6.92
C ARG A 95 -34.09 13.09 6.68
N LEU A 96 -33.73 12.85 5.41
CA LEU A 96 -32.50 12.13 5.04
C LEU A 96 -31.26 12.93 5.44
N HIS A 97 -31.28 14.25 5.22
CA HIS A 97 -30.19 15.15 5.60
C HIS A 97 -29.98 15.19 7.12
N GLU A 98 -31.05 15.30 7.91
CA GLU A 98 -30.98 15.22 9.36
C GLU A 98 -30.39 13.90 9.85
N ARG A 99 -30.79 12.77 9.24
CA ARG A 99 -30.23 11.45 9.53
C ARG A 99 -28.75 11.38 9.18
N PHE A 100 -28.33 11.91 8.04
CA PHE A 100 -26.93 11.94 7.64
C PHE A 100 -26.09 12.77 8.62
N ASN A 101 -26.59 13.92 9.07
CA ASN A 101 -25.93 14.76 10.05
C ASN A 101 -25.87 14.08 11.44
N ALA A 102 -26.92 13.33 11.82
CA ALA A 102 -26.90 12.51 13.04
C ALA A 102 -25.86 11.38 12.95
N LEU A 103 -25.85 10.61 11.86
CA LEU A 103 -24.88 9.54 11.61
C LEU A 103 -23.44 10.06 11.60
N THR A 104 -23.21 11.23 11.01
CA THR A 104 -21.88 11.87 11.02
C THR A 104 -21.44 12.21 12.44
N ARG A 105 -22.34 12.73 13.28
CA ARG A 105 -22.05 12.99 14.70
C ARG A 105 -21.74 11.70 15.46
N ASP A 106 -22.54 10.66 15.26
CA ASP A 106 -22.34 9.36 15.91
C ASP A 106 -21.01 8.73 15.49
N LYS A 107 -20.65 8.80 14.20
CA LYS A 107 -19.35 8.37 13.69
C LYS A 107 -18.20 9.07 14.42
N ASN A 108 -18.23 10.40 14.48
CA ASN A 108 -17.18 11.18 15.14
C ASN A 108 -17.10 10.85 16.65
N LEU A 109 -18.23 10.64 17.31
CA LEU A 109 -18.28 10.23 18.72
C LEU A 109 -17.64 8.85 18.92
N LEU A 110 -17.95 7.89 18.05
CA LEU A 110 -17.36 6.55 18.09
C LEU A 110 -15.85 6.59 17.85
N GLU A 111 -15.38 7.39 16.89
CA GLU A 111 -13.95 7.59 16.63
C GLU A 111 -13.22 8.17 17.85
N ASN A 112 -13.82 9.16 18.52
CA ASN A 112 -13.27 9.74 19.75
C ASN A 112 -13.21 8.71 20.89
N ARG A 113 -14.29 7.94 21.10
CA ARG A 113 -14.32 6.88 22.12
C ARG A 113 -13.32 5.77 21.82
N ASN A 114 -13.14 5.41 20.56
CA ASN A 114 -12.15 4.41 20.14
C ASN A 114 -10.73 4.90 20.45
N THR A 115 -10.45 6.16 20.17
CA THR A 115 -9.16 6.79 20.50
C THR A 115 -8.92 6.80 22.01
N GLU A 116 -9.93 7.17 22.81
CA GLU A 116 -9.83 7.15 24.27
C GLU A 116 -9.61 5.73 24.82
N LEU A 117 -10.34 4.74 24.32
CA LEU A 117 -10.18 3.34 24.71
C LEU A 117 -8.78 2.82 24.36
N ASN A 118 -8.27 3.14 23.18
CA ASN A 118 -6.91 2.77 22.78
C ASN A 118 -5.86 3.38 23.74
N ASN A 119 -6.01 4.66 24.09
CA ASN A 119 -5.12 5.30 25.06
C ASN A 119 -5.18 4.62 26.45
N ARG A 120 -6.38 4.26 26.91
CA ARG A 120 -6.55 3.54 28.18
C ARG A 120 -5.92 2.14 28.14
N ILE A 121 -6.08 1.41 27.03
CA ILE A 121 -5.45 0.11 26.82
C ILE A 121 -3.93 0.27 26.91
N MET A 122 -3.35 1.28 26.26
CA MET A 122 -1.91 1.55 26.33
C MET A 122 -1.43 1.77 27.77
N THR A 123 -2.14 2.60 28.56
CA THR A 123 -1.79 2.82 29.97
C THR A 123 -1.91 1.54 30.80
N LEU A 124 -2.95 0.75 30.58
CA LEU A 124 -3.15 -0.51 31.30
C LEU A 124 -2.09 -1.56 30.95
N GLU A 125 -1.62 -1.59 29.70
CA GLU A 125 -0.52 -2.45 29.29
C GLU A 125 0.79 -2.05 29.97
N GLU A 126 1.07 -0.75 30.05
CA GLU A 126 2.25 -0.21 30.76
C GLU A 126 2.20 -0.53 32.26
N GLU A 127 1.04 -0.35 32.90
CA GLU A 127 0.85 -0.71 34.31
C GLU A 127 0.98 -2.22 34.53
N ARG A 128 0.36 -3.04 33.67
CA ARG A 128 0.48 -4.50 33.70
C ARG A 128 1.94 -4.92 33.62
N ASP A 129 2.70 -4.35 32.70
CA ASP A 129 4.11 -4.73 32.49
C ASP A 129 4.99 -4.24 33.65
N ARG A 130 4.71 -3.06 34.21
CA ARG A 130 5.34 -2.59 35.46
C ARG A 130 5.05 -3.50 36.64
N LEU A 131 3.80 -3.93 36.82
CA LEU A 131 3.41 -4.83 37.92
C LEU A 131 4.01 -6.22 37.75
N LYS A 132 4.07 -6.74 36.52
CA LYS A 132 4.78 -7.99 36.20
C LYS A 132 6.25 -7.90 36.60
N MET A 133 6.91 -6.77 36.36
CA MET A 133 8.30 -6.56 36.78
C MET A 133 8.44 -6.56 38.31
N ILE A 134 7.60 -5.79 39.02
CA ILE A 134 7.62 -5.75 40.50
C ILE A 134 7.36 -7.14 41.10
N LEU A 135 6.38 -7.88 40.56
CA LEU A 135 6.07 -9.24 41.01
C LEU A 135 7.27 -10.18 40.88
N ARG A 136 8.08 -10.01 39.84
CA ARG A 136 9.30 -10.81 39.58
C ARG A 136 10.47 -10.40 40.48
N GLU A 137 10.63 -9.12 40.80
CA GLU A 137 11.60 -8.66 41.79
C GLU A 137 11.30 -9.23 43.17
N LEU A 138 10.03 -9.24 43.55
CA LEU A 138 9.56 -9.83 44.81
C LEU A 138 9.70 -11.36 44.84
N SER A 139 9.69 -12.04 43.68
CA SER A 139 9.87 -13.48 43.60
C SER A 139 11.34 -13.93 43.67
N GLY A 140 12.29 -13.02 43.89
CA GLY A 140 13.71 -13.36 44.12
C GLY A 140 14.44 -13.91 42.89
N SER A 141 13.84 -13.86 41.70
CA SER A 141 14.45 -14.28 40.43
C SER A 141 15.26 -13.12 39.83
N VAL A 142 16.14 -12.51 40.62
CA VAL A 142 17.04 -11.45 40.16
C VAL A 142 18.36 -12.08 39.73
N THR A 143 18.33 -12.77 38.59
CA THR A 143 19.42 -12.56 37.64
C THR A 143 19.02 -11.35 36.83
N SER A 144 19.86 -10.32 36.83
CA SER A 144 19.68 -9.13 35.99
C SER A 144 19.79 -9.52 34.51
N GLN A 145 18.75 -10.12 33.93
CA GLN A 145 18.65 -10.33 32.49
C GLN A 145 18.10 -9.06 31.84
N GLN A 146 18.97 -8.04 31.83
CA GLN A 146 18.88 -6.98 30.83
C GLN A 146 19.00 -7.61 29.44
N CYS A 147 18.43 -6.95 28.44
CA CYS A 147 18.65 -7.39 27.07
C CYS A 147 20.15 -7.52 26.80
N PRO A 148 20.60 -8.58 26.12
CA PRO A 148 21.99 -8.74 25.72
C PRO A 148 22.49 -7.49 25.00
N THR A 149 23.81 -7.32 25.01
CA THR A 149 24.48 -6.25 24.26
C THR A 149 23.96 -6.22 22.82
N ASP A 150 23.67 -5.01 22.32
CA ASP A 150 23.11 -4.71 20.99
C ASP A 150 21.62 -5.05 20.78
N TRP A 151 20.93 -5.52 21.82
CA TRP A 151 19.48 -5.67 21.81
C TRP A 151 18.79 -4.46 22.46
N LYS A 152 17.66 -4.06 21.90
CA LYS A 152 16.83 -2.97 22.43
C LYS A 152 15.77 -3.54 23.36
N ASN A 153 15.69 -3.00 24.57
CA ASN A 153 14.58 -3.28 25.46
C ASN A 153 13.39 -2.39 25.08
N ILE A 154 12.26 -3.02 24.74
CA ILE A 154 11.00 -2.31 24.54
C ILE A 154 9.91 -3.10 25.30
N ARG A 155 9.21 -2.44 26.23
CA ARG A 155 8.07 -3.01 26.99
C ARG A 155 8.32 -4.44 27.49
N SER A 156 9.45 -4.65 28.17
CA SER A 156 9.86 -5.94 28.78
C SER A 156 10.19 -7.07 27.79
N ARG A 157 10.38 -6.76 26.51
CA ARG A 157 10.89 -7.66 25.47
C ARG A 157 12.22 -7.15 24.95
N CYS A 158 13.01 -8.05 24.37
CA CYS A 158 14.28 -7.71 23.77
C CYS A 158 14.23 -7.92 22.26
N TYR A 159 14.62 -6.89 21.52
CA TYR A 159 14.60 -6.89 20.06
C TYR A 159 15.98 -6.66 19.48
N PHE A 160 16.31 -7.40 18.44
CA PHE A 160 17.54 -7.20 17.67
C PHE A 160 17.21 -6.83 16.24
N LEU A 161 17.84 -5.76 15.77
CA LEU A 161 17.78 -5.31 14.39
C LEU A 161 19.10 -5.63 13.71
N SER A 162 19.05 -6.37 12.61
CA SER A 162 20.28 -6.75 11.90
C SER A 162 20.91 -5.60 11.14
N SER A 163 22.25 -5.54 11.15
CA SER A 163 23.03 -4.68 10.25
C SER A 163 23.29 -5.33 8.88
N GLU A 164 23.13 -6.65 8.77
CA GLU A 164 23.30 -7.43 7.55
C GLU A 164 21.95 -7.80 6.93
N SER A 165 21.99 -8.29 5.68
CA SER A 165 20.83 -8.90 5.02
C SER A 165 21.02 -10.40 4.77
N LYS A 166 19.94 -11.17 5.00
CA LYS A 166 19.88 -12.64 4.84
C LYS A 166 18.52 -13.08 4.28
N THR A 167 18.42 -14.33 3.83
CA THR A 167 17.13 -14.95 3.48
C THR A 167 16.27 -15.14 4.74
N TRP A 168 14.95 -15.29 4.59
CA TRP A 168 14.06 -15.44 5.74
C TRP A 168 14.46 -16.61 6.64
N GLU A 169 14.82 -17.75 6.03
CA GLU A 169 15.25 -18.94 6.77
C GLU A 169 16.58 -18.73 7.50
N GLU A 170 17.55 -18.09 6.86
CA GLU A 170 18.84 -17.77 7.50
C GLU A 170 18.67 -16.76 8.64
N SER A 171 17.79 -15.77 8.47
CA SER A 171 17.43 -14.80 9.51
C SER A 171 16.78 -15.48 10.71
N ARG A 172 15.83 -16.39 10.48
CA ARG A 172 15.22 -17.19 11.55
C ARG A 172 16.25 -18.03 12.29
N ARG A 173 17.12 -18.72 11.55
CA ARG A 173 18.20 -19.54 12.12
C ARG A 173 19.16 -18.71 12.98
N TYR A 174 19.46 -17.47 12.56
CA TYR A 174 20.20 -16.52 13.38
C TYR A 174 19.49 -16.22 14.70
N CYS A 175 18.20 -15.84 14.68
CA CYS A 175 17.46 -15.55 15.91
C CYS A 175 17.44 -16.75 16.85
N LEU A 176 17.17 -17.95 16.32
CA LEU A 176 17.17 -19.20 17.08
C LEU A 176 18.53 -19.48 17.74
N SER A 177 19.64 -19.22 17.04
CA SER A 177 20.99 -19.34 17.61
C SER A 177 21.29 -18.38 18.77
N LYS A 178 20.45 -17.36 18.96
CA LYS A 178 20.54 -16.38 20.05
C LYS A 178 19.53 -16.63 21.17
N GLY A 179 18.80 -17.75 21.13
CA GLY A 179 17.70 -18.01 22.07
C GLY A 179 16.46 -17.15 21.82
N ALA A 180 16.32 -16.63 20.60
CA ALA A 180 15.23 -15.77 20.14
C ALA A 180 14.49 -16.44 18.96
N ASP A 181 13.47 -15.80 18.40
CA ASP A 181 12.93 -16.13 17.08
C ASP A 181 12.72 -14.83 16.28
N LEU A 182 12.30 -14.92 15.02
CA LEU A 182 11.83 -13.74 14.28
C LEU A 182 10.65 -13.10 15.02
N VAL A 183 10.56 -11.78 14.99
CA VAL A 183 9.56 -11.04 15.75
C VAL A 183 8.12 -11.44 15.40
N VAL A 184 7.29 -11.60 16.42
CA VAL A 184 5.85 -11.83 16.29
C VAL A 184 5.14 -10.53 16.61
N ILE A 185 4.24 -10.07 15.74
CA ILE A 185 3.56 -8.78 15.92
C ILE A 185 2.07 -9.02 16.11
N ASN A 186 1.62 -9.03 17.35
CA ASN A 186 0.23 -9.32 17.72
C ASN A 186 -0.57 -8.07 18.11
N THR A 187 0.11 -6.94 18.36
CA THR A 187 -0.54 -5.69 18.74
C THR A 187 -0.13 -4.53 17.84
N GLU A 188 -1.01 -3.54 17.75
CA GLU A 188 -0.67 -2.27 17.07
C GLU A 188 0.40 -1.48 17.81
N GLN A 189 0.46 -1.62 19.14
CA GLN A 189 1.47 -0.95 19.93
C GLN A 189 2.86 -1.51 19.63
N GLU A 190 2.99 -2.83 19.58
CA GLU A 190 4.22 -3.52 19.16
C GLU A 190 4.64 -3.13 17.75
N GLN A 191 3.71 -3.14 16.79
CA GLN A 191 3.97 -2.64 15.42
C GLN A 191 4.54 -1.21 15.43
N ARG A 192 3.96 -0.30 16.25
CA ARG A 192 4.42 1.09 16.36
C ARG A 192 5.78 1.23 17.02
N ASP A 193 6.07 0.39 18.02
CA ASP A 193 7.34 0.39 18.72
C ASP A 193 8.48 -0.12 17.82
N LEU A 194 8.24 -1.21 17.09
CA LEU A 194 9.18 -1.79 16.14
C LEU A 194 9.42 -0.90 14.92
N TYR A 195 8.40 -0.18 14.46
CA TYR A 195 8.51 0.81 13.38
C TYR A 195 9.49 1.95 13.71
N ARG A 196 9.78 2.21 14.99
CA ARG A 196 10.70 3.29 15.39
C ARG A 196 12.14 2.82 15.56
N LEU A 197 12.42 1.51 15.49
CA LEU A 197 13.74 0.94 15.79
C LEU A 197 14.84 1.34 14.80
N ASP A 198 14.50 1.59 13.53
CA ASP A 198 15.48 1.86 12.46
C ASP A 198 15.80 3.35 12.26
N GLY A 199 15.08 4.23 12.96
CA GLY A 199 15.48 5.62 13.15
C GLY A 199 15.61 6.53 11.92
N THR A 200 15.50 6.09 10.66
CA THR A 200 15.29 6.90 9.41
C THR A 200 15.60 6.20 8.07
N SER A 201 16.04 4.94 8.02
CA SER A 201 16.41 4.30 6.74
C SER A 201 15.26 3.60 6.01
N ASN A 202 15.28 3.60 4.67
CA ASN A 202 14.35 2.87 3.80
C ASN A 202 14.69 1.38 3.76
N LEU A 203 14.71 0.72 4.93
CA LEU A 203 15.04 -0.69 5.05
C LEU A 203 13.81 -1.59 5.05
N LEU A 204 14.06 -2.82 4.62
CA LEU A 204 13.12 -3.92 4.57
C LEU A 204 13.56 -4.99 5.55
N PHE A 205 12.63 -5.42 6.40
CA PHE A 205 12.92 -6.35 7.49
C PHE A 205 12.03 -7.58 7.42
N TRP A 206 12.64 -8.76 7.47
CA TRP A 206 11.91 -9.99 7.75
C TRP A 206 11.29 -9.94 9.15
N ILE A 207 10.01 -10.32 9.21
CA ILE A 207 9.27 -10.60 10.44
C ILE A 207 8.90 -12.09 10.49
N GLY A 208 8.40 -12.55 11.63
CA GLY A 208 8.10 -13.97 11.87
C GLY A 208 6.82 -14.49 11.18
N LEU A 209 6.16 -13.69 10.35
CA LEU A 209 4.96 -14.11 9.62
C LEU A 209 5.36 -14.81 8.32
N HIS A 210 4.77 -15.98 8.08
CA HIS A 210 5.01 -16.75 6.85
C HIS A 210 3.78 -17.59 6.47
N ASP A 211 3.62 -17.87 5.18
CA ASP A 211 2.58 -18.75 4.67
C ASP A 211 2.99 -20.22 4.81
N THR A 212 2.05 -21.03 5.31
CA THR A 212 2.16 -22.49 5.36
C THR A 212 0.94 -23.12 4.69
N GLY A 213 1.08 -23.50 3.41
CA GLY A 213 0.04 -24.23 2.70
C GLY A 213 -1.22 -23.39 2.43
N GLY A 214 -1.07 -22.10 2.17
CA GLY A 214 -2.13 -21.13 1.88
C GLY A 214 -2.63 -20.34 3.09
N THR A 215 -2.00 -20.47 4.24
CA THR A 215 -2.38 -19.76 5.48
C THR A 215 -1.18 -19.14 6.17
N PHE A 216 -1.25 -17.84 6.45
CA PHE A 216 -0.23 -17.13 7.21
C PHE A 216 -0.26 -17.49 8.70
N LYS A 217 0.91 -17.82 9.26
CA LYS A 217 1.14 -18.14 10.67
C LYS A 217 2.42 -17.50 11.16
N TRP A 218 2.46 -17.24 12.45
CA TRP A 218 3.65 -16.75 13.12
C TRP A 218 4.60 -17.91 13.43
N VAL A 219 5.89 -17.59 13.57
CA VAL A 219 6.96 -18.55 13.92
C VAL A 219 6.72 -19.26 15.26
N ASP A 220 5.95 -18.66 16.18
CA ASP A 220 5.52 -19.25 17.45
C ASP A 220 4.31 -20.20 17.32
N GLY A 221 3.78 -20.35 16.11
CA GLY A 221 2.63 -21.20 15.79
C GLY A 221 1.27 -20.52 15.97
N SER A 222 1.23 -19.28 16.46
CA SER A 222 -0.02 -18.52 16.63
C SER A 222 -0.62 -18.12 15.27
N ALA A 223 -1.95 -17.96 15.26
CA ALA A 223 -2.68 -17.55 14.07
C ALA A 223 -2.57 -16.03 13.86
N LEU A 224 -2.56 -15.61 12.59
CA LEU A 224 -2.64 -14.19 12.25
C LEU A 224 -4.03 -13.64 12.59
N THR A 225 -4.10 -12.73 13.56
CA THR A 225 -5.37 -12.11 14.01
C THR A 225 -5.48 -10.64 13.62
N LYS A 226 -4.36 -9.89 13.62
CA LYS A 226 -4.31 -8.46 13.29
C LYS A 226 -3.25 -8.19 12.22
N PRO A 227 -3.65 -8.14 10.93
CA PRO A 227 -2.71 -7.85 9.85
C PRO A 227 -2.45 -6.34 9.69
N PHE A 228 -1.22 -5.99 9.30
CA PHE A 228 -0.83 -4.62 8.92
C PHE A 228 -0.32 -4.55 7.46
N TRP A 229 -1.03 -5.25 6.57
CA TRP A 229 -0.74 -5.28 5.14
C TRP A 229 -0.74 -3.89 4.50
N GLN A 230 0.22 -3.67 3.60
CA GLN A 230 0.15 -2.57 2.65
C GLN A 230 -1.06 -2.77 1.72
N SER A 231 -1.61 -1.67 1.21
CA SER A 231 -2.66 -1.71 0.20
C SER A 231 -2.25 -2.59 -0.99
N GLY A 232 -3.08 -3.58 -1.31
CA GLY A 232 -2.84 -4.55 -2.37
C GLY A 232 -2.22 -5.87 -1.91
N GLN A 233 -1.76 -5.96 -0.65
CA GLN A 233 -1.11 -7.15 -0.10
C GLN A 233 -2.01 -7.96 0.85
N PRO A 234 -1.76 -9.27 1.01
CA PRO A 234 -0.76 -10.06 0.29
C PRO A 234 -1.22 -10.44 -1.13
N ASP A 235 -0.35 -10.29 -2.12
CA ASP A 235 -0.62 -10.59 -3.54
C ASP A 235 -0.07 -11.96 -3.98
N ARG A 236 0.68 -12.61 -3.09
CA ARG A 236 1.31 -13.93 -3.24
C ARG A 236 2.26 -14.01 -4.42
N GLY A 237 2.73 -12.87 -4.94
CA GLY A 237 3.57 -12.78 -6.13
C GLY A 237 2.86 -13.13 -7.46
N GLY A 238 1.52 -13.27 -7.45
CA GLY A 238 0.76 -13.63 -8.64
C GLY A 238 0.96 -15.09 -9.13
N PRO A 239 0.62 -15.41 -10.39
CA PRO A 239 0.50 -16.81 -10.86
C PRO A 239 1.80 -17.64 -10.86
N ASN A 240 2.96 -16.98 -10.86
CA ASN A 240 4.26 -17.61 -11.15
C ASN A 240 5.33 -17.32 -10.09
N ASN A 241 5.03 -16.53 -9.06
CA ASN A 241 5.95 -16.21 -7.99
C ASN A 241 5.32 -16.69 -6.69
N ARG A 242 6.11 -17.24 -5.76
CA ARG A 242 5.61 -17.70 -4.45
C ARG A 242 6.21 -16.81 -3.39
N GLU A 243 5.39 -15.90 -2.89
CA GLU A 243 5.75 -14.95 -1.84
C GLU A 243 5.15 -15.45 -0.52
N ASP A 244 5.89 -16.35 0.13
CA ASP A 244 5.43 -17.05 1.33
C ASP A 244 6.03 -16.46 2.62
N CYS A 245 6.86 -15.42 2.54
CA CYS A 245 7.50 -14.80 3.70
C CYS A 245 7.16 -13.32 3.79
N VAL A 246 7.09 -12.74 4.98
CA VAL A 246 6.60 -11.37 5.15
C VAL A 246 7.71 -10.42 5.58
N GLU A 247 7.81 -9.32 4.85
CA GLU A 247 8.69 -8.19 5.15
C GLU A 247 7.90 -6.95 5.57
N MET A 248 8.54 -6.10 6.37
CA MET A 248 8.02 -4.81 6.78
C MET A 248 8.81 -3.67 6.12
N TYR A 249 8.10 -2.70 5.54
CA TYR A 249 8.65 -1.45 4.98
C TYR A 249 8.63 -0.32 6.01
N HIS A 250 9.80 0.14 6.46
CA HIS A 250 9.86 1.26 7.42
C HIS A 250 9.48 2.63 6.83
N SER A 251 9.45 2.78 5.51
CA SER A 251 9.06 4.04 4.84
C SER A 251 7.55 4.20 4.64
N ASN A 252 6.76 3.15 4.89
CA ASN A 252 5.32 3.13 4.67
C ASN A 252 4.54 3.44 5.96
N PRO A 253 3.25 3.82 5.88
CA PRO A 253 2.46 4.08 7.07
C PRO A 253 2.54 2.92 8.07
N VAL A 254 2.81 3.23 9.33
CA VAL A 254 3.13 2.26 10.40
C VAL A 254 2.15 1.09 10.54
N LEU A 255 0.87 1.28 10.20
CA LEU A 255 -0.17 0.23 10.29
C LEU A 255 -0.54 -0.39 8.93
N ALA A 256 0.22 -0.10 7.88
CA ALA A 256 -0.05 -0.56 6.51
C ALA A 256 1.27 -0.66 5.74
N ASN A 257 2.17 -1.51 6.23
CA ASN A 257 3.54 -1.60 5.74
C ASN A 257 4.08 -3.02 5.61
N TRP A 258 3.25 -4.05 5.75
CA TRP A 258 3.66 -5.42 5.49
C TRP A 258 3.47 -5.78 4.02
N ASN A 259 4.41 -6.55 3.50
CA ASN A 259 4.43 -7.09 2.15
C ASN A 259 4.81 -8.57 2.25
N ASP A 260 4.12 -9.46 1.56
CA ASP A 260 4.66 -10.79 1.29
C ASP A 260 5.74 -10.68 0.20
N ALA A 261 6.77 -11.49 0.31
CA ALA A 261 7.93 -11.46 -0.56
C ALA A 261 8.54 -12.86 -0.71
N PRO A 262 9.36 -13.09 -1.76
CA PRO A 262 10.00 -14.38 -1.95
C PRO A 262 10.99 -14.63 -0.81
N CYS A 263 10.83 -15.73 -0.08
CA CYS A 263 11.66 -16.08 1.09
C CYS A 263 13.17 -16.11 0.83
N GLY A 264 13.57 -16.36 -0.43
CA GLY A 264 14.97 -16.35 -0.87
C GLY A 264 15.57 -14.95 -1.09
N SER A 265 14.75 -13.90 -0.97
CA SER A 265 15.23 -12.52 -1.02
C SER A 265 16.09 -12.20 0.20
N LYS A 266 17.13 -11.37 0.02
CA LYS A 266 17.93 -10.88 1.16
C LYS A 266 17.32 -9.60 1.71
N ARG A 267 17.05 -9.62 3.02
CA ARG A 267 16.51 -8.50 3.80
C ARG A 267 17.21 -8.41 5.14
N HIS A 268 17.16 -7.24 5.77
CA HIS A 268 17.45 -7.16 7.20
C HIS A 268 16.40 -7.97 7.97
N TRP A 269 16.58 -8.21 9.26
CA TRP A 269 15.62 -8.97 10.05
C TRP A 269 15.51 -8.46 11.47
N LEU A 270 14.36 -8.74 12.08
CA LEU A 270 14.05 -8.44 13.46
C LEU A 270 13.92 -9.74 14.25
N CYS A 271 14.73 -9.89 15.30
CA CYS A 271 14.52 -10.93 16.29
C CYS A 271 13.77 -10.39 17.49
N GLU A 272 13.04 -11.27 18.17
CA GLU A 272 12.41 -11.04 19.47
C GLU A 272 12.77 -12.18 20.42
N MET A 273 13.03 -11.84 21.66
CA MET A 273 13.05 -12.81 22.75
C MET A 273 12.38 -12.24 24.00
N ASP A 274 11.79 -13.16 24.76
CA ASP A 274 11.45 -12.95 26.15
C ASP A 274 12.71 -13.16 26.98
N PRO A 275 13.31 -12.12 27.59
CA PRO A 275 14.53 -12.28 28.41
C PRO A 275 14.29 -13.12 29.67
N PHE A 276 13.05 -13.57 29.90
CA PHE A 276 12.63 -14.33 31.07
C PHE A 276 12.28 -15.81 30.77
N THR A 277 12.42 -16.28 29.53
CA THR A 277 12.14 -17.68 29.16
C THR A 277 13.36 -18.42 28.58
N SER A 278 14.57 -17.88 28.77
CA SER A 278 15.83 -18.46 28.28
C SER A 278 16.40 -19.52 29.21
#